data_AF-A0A2S6X7U7-F1
#
_entry.id   AF-A0A2S6X7U7-F1
#
_cell.length_a   1.000
_cell.length_b   1.000
_cell.length_c   1.000
_cell.angle_alpha   90.00
_cell.angle_beta   90.00
_cell.angle_gamma   90.00
#
_symmetry.space_group_name_H-M   'P 1'
#
loop_
_entity.id
_entity.type
_entity.pdbx_description
1 polymer ?
#
loop_
_entity_poly.entity_id
_entity_poly.type
_entity_poly.pdbx_seq_one_letter_code
_entity_poly.pdbx_strand_id
1 'polypeptide(L)'
;MGEIWIKEAERLGDGDIGGSMDTPSAPPRVVWHTTESGAGDAAFNAVGSYLSRAASEPHILYDPVTDRIGQYGPLNESARALRNDGSTRTNRTGRVCIQIEVLARASKPFTDYWKPGPNFKALMRAIRSWGVPDTWPAGSCAPGASRPRTTWATRGGHYGHCHIPGNDHWDPGNIDRNAILTAAGGSGSVPQGGSSGGSSGGSSVARYQVTINGLKYGYGASGSHVTAVGKALVAQGCSAYSEGPGPNWTDADTRSYQKWQRKLGYSGSDADGVPGESSLKRLLGTLPGASKHSSKPTVDLSNVVAAARRDPGLKQGGTTHAADVRVVEAALKAEGLLSSTYASDGSFGTTTVAAYRKWQQRCGYSGSDADGIPGKASLEKLGAKRGFKVKA
;
A
#
# COMPACT_ATOMS: atom_id res chain seq x y z
N MET A 1 -5.03 1.43 -33.48
CA MET A 1 -3.62 0.99 -33.58
C MET A 1 -2.86 1.70 -32.47
N GLY A 2 -1.97 1.01 -31.76
CA GLY A 2 -1.23 1.64 -30.67
C GLY A 2 -0.15 2.61 -31.18
N GLU A 3 0.21 3.58 -30.34
CA GLU A 3 1.27 4.55 -30.59
C GLU A 3 2.61 3.81 -30.66
N ILE A 4 3.28 3.88 -31.81
CA ILE A 4 4.55 3.17 -32.04
C ILE A 4 5.73 4.00 -31.51
N TRP A 5 5.69 5.30 -31.79
CA TRP A 5 6.67 6.29 -31.35
C TRP A 5 5.94 7.38 -30.59
N ILE A 6 6.39 7.66 -29.36
CA ILE A 6 5.81 8.70 -28.51
C ILE A 6 6.28 10.04 -29.05
N LYS A 7 5.33 10.91 -29.44
CA LYS A 7 5.65 12.21 -30.05
C LYS A 7 6.56 13.06 -29.15
N GLU A 8 6.36 12.97 -27.85
CA GLU A 8 7.08 13.72 -26.83
C GLU A 8 8.45 13.11 -26.49
N ALA A 9 8.80 11.94 -27.03
CA ALA A 9 10.06 11.26 -26.72
C ALA A 9 11.23 11.67 -27.60
N GLU A 10 12.37 11.87 -26.95
CA GLU A 10 13.67 11.98 -27.62
C GLU A 10 14.03 10.64 -28.27
N ARG A 11 14.44 10.67 -29.53
CA ARG A 11 14.88 9.47 -30.24
C ARG A 11 16.30 9.11 -29.78
N LEU A 12 16.46 8.00 -29.06
CA LEU A 12 17.75 7.53 -28.54
C LEU A 12 18.40 6.43 -29.38
N GLY A 13 17.62 5.72 -30.20
CA GLY A 13 18.10 4.62 -31.05
C GLY A 13 17.62 4.73 -32.49
N ASP A 14 18.19 3.91 -33.37
CA ASP A 14 17.78 3.81 -34.78
C ASP A 14 16.42 3.11 -34.96
N GLY A 15 15.97 2.36 -33.95
CA GLY A 15 14.72 1.62 -33.95
C GLY A 15 14.89 0.10 -33.94
N ASP A 16 16.11 -0.42 -34.10
CA ASP A 16 16.38 -1.85 -34.15
C ASP A 16 16.86 -2.40 -32.79
N ILE A 17 15.90 -2.70 -31.92
CA ILE A 17 16.20 -3.19 -30.56
C ILE A 17 15.79 -4.64 -30.28
N GLY A 18 14.73 -5.18 -30.87
CA GLY A 18 14.35 -6.55 -30.55
C GLY A 18 13.65 -7.29 -31.66
N GLY A 19 12.90 -6.62 -32.53
CA GLY A 19 12.12 -7.30 -33.56
C GLY A 19 10.86 -7.96 -32.99
N SER A 20 10.27 -8.86 -33.77
CA SER A 20 8.88 -9.31 -33.59
C SER A 20 8.54 -9.93 -32.23
N MET A 21 7.30 -9.71 -31.80
CA MET A 21 6.66 -10.38 -30.67
C MET A 21 6.30 -11.83 -31.00
N ASP A 22 6.40 -12.74 -30.03
CA ASP A 22 6.14 -14.17 -30.24
C ASP A 22 4.67 -14.54 -30.13
N THR A 23 3.93 -13.77 -29.33
CA THR A 23 2.55 -14.07 -28.95
C THR A 23 1.67 -12.83 -29.15
N PRO A 24 1.56 -12.30 -30.38
CA PRO A 24 0.86 -11.05 -30.65
C PRO A 24 -0.66 -11.10 -30.33
N SER A 25 -1.22 -12.31 -30.19
CA SER A 25 -2.61 -12.55 -29.76
C SER A 25 -2.80 -12.56 -28.24
N ALA A 26 -1.72 -12.66 -27.45
CA ALA A 26 -1.79 -12.67 -26.00
C ALA A 26 -1.94 -11.23 -25.43
N PRO A 27 -2.39 -11.08 -24.17
CA PRO A 27 -2.65 -9.75 -23.59
C PRO A 27 -1.44 -8.79 -23.64
N PRO A 28 -1.65 -7.49 -23.87
CA PRO A 28 -0.57 -6.48 -23.87
C PRO A 28 -0.07 -6.19 -22.45
N ARG A 29 1.22 -5.83 -22.31
CA ARG A 29 1.83 -5.56 -21.01
C ARG A 29 2.94 -4.52 -21.07
N VAL A 30 3.26 -4.00 -19.88
CA VAL A 30 4.42 -3.13 -19.63
C VAL A 30 5.22 -3.64 -18.44
N VAL A 31 6.55 -3.54 -18.54
CA VAL A 31 7.50 -3.92 -17.49
C VAL A 31 8.32 -2.71 -17.09
N TRP A 32 8.29 -2.41 -15.79
CA TRP A 32 8.99 -1.30 -15.16
C TRP A 32 10.29 -1.79 -14.55
N HIS A 33 11.37 -1.09 -14.87
CA HIS A 33 12.72 -1.33 -14.40
C HIS A 33 13.28 -0.09 -13.70
N THR A 34 14.36 -0.28 -12.95
CA THR A 34 15.21 0.84 -12.55
C THR A 34 16.66 0.59 -12.96
N THR A 35 17.31 1.64 -13.44
CA THR A 35 18.67 1.59 -14.00
C THR A 35 19.77 1.43 -12.95
N GLU A 36 19.41 1.46 -11.66
CA GLU A 36 20.34 1.52 -10.53
C GLU A 36 21.33 2.70 -10.64
N SER A 37 20.82 3.85 -11.07
CA SER A 37 21.59 5.08 -11.26
C SER A 37 20.99 6.29 -10.51
N GLY A 38 21.67 7.43 -10.63
CA GLY A 38 21.05 8.73 -10.35
C GLY A 38 20.07 9.14 -11.45
N ALA A 39 19.47 10.32 -11.28
CA ALA A 39 18.52 10.96 -12.21
C ALA A 39 19.03 12.35 -12.62
N GLY A 40 18.34 13.02 -13.54
CA GLY A 40 18.74 14.31 -14.11
C GLY A 40 19.44 14.19 -15.46
N ASP A 41 19.58 15.32 -16.17
CA ASP A 41 20.02 15.36 -17.57
C ASP A 41 21.35 14.65 -17.85
N ALA A 42 22.32 14.82 -16.95
CA ALA A 42 23.61 14.14 -17.06
C ALA A 42 23.48 12.62 -16.96
N ALA A 43 22.66 12.13 -16.03
CA ALA A 43 22.40 10.70 -15.88
C ALA A 43 21.60 10.16 -17.07
N PHE A 44 20.61 10.90 -17.56
CA PHE A 44 19.81 10.52 -18.72
C PHE A 44 20.68 10.33 -19.96
N ASN A 45 21.57 11.27 -20.27
CA ASN A 45 22.45 11.16 -21.43
C ASN A 45 23.48 10.02 -21.26
N ALA A 46 24.05 9.87 -20.06
CA ALA A 46 25.08 8.85 -19.78
C ALA A 46 24.51 7.43 -19.81
N VAL A 47 23.39 7.19 -19.11
CA VAL A 47 22.68 5.91 -19.09
C VAL A 47 22.07 5.62 -20.46
N GLY A 48 21.53 6.65 -21.11
CA GLY A 48 21.05 6.62 -22.48
C GLY A 48 22.06 5.95 -23.43
N SER A 49 23.26 6.53 -23.46
CA SER A 49 24.35 6.05 -24.29
C SER A 49 24.88 4.68 -23.86
N TYR A 50 24.86 4.38 -22.55
CA TYR A 50 25.32 3.10 -22.03
C TYR A 50 24.44 1.93 -22.48
N LEU A 51 23.12 2.08 -22.41
CA LEU A 51 22.17 1.02 -22.77
C LEU A 51 22.31 0.61 -24.24
N SER A 52 22.56 1.56 -25.13
CA SER A 52 22.86 1.26 -26.54
C SER A 52 24.19 0.52 -26.72
N ARG A 53 25.28 0.98 -26.08
CA ARG A 53 26.58 0.28 -26.17
C ARG A 53 26.53 -1.12 -25.59
N ALA A 54 25.70 -1.34 -24.57
CA ALA A 54 25.54 -2.63 -23.91
C ALA A 54 24.52 -3.55 -24.62
N ALA A 55 23.90 -3.10 -25.72
CA ALA A 55 22.80 -3.80 -26.39
C ALA A 55 21.72 -4.28 -25.39
N SER A 56 21.36 -3.41 -24.45
CA SER A 56 20.41 -3.67 -23.36
C SER A 56 19.25 -2.67 -23.38
N GLU A 57 18.93 -2.13 -24.55
CA GLU A 57 17.96 -1.06 -24.71
C GLU A 57 16.55 -1.51 -24.29
N PRO A 58 15.88 -0.75 -23.40
CA PRO A 58 14.44 -0.84 -23.21
C PRO A 58 13.72 -0.17 -24.39
N HIS A 59 12.39 -0.14 -24.35
CA HIS A 59 11.67 0.78 -25.23
C HIS A 59 11.88 2.22 -24.79
N ILE A 60 11.75 2.47 -23.48
CA ILE A 60 11.71 3.82 -22.90
C ILE A 60 12.78 3.96 -21.81
N LEU A 61 13.48 5.09 -21.83
CA LEU A 61 14.20 5.64 -20.68
C LEU A 61 13.41 6.82 -20.13
N TYR A 62 13.09 6.81 -18.84
CA TYR A 62 12.33 7.88 -18.17
C TYR A 62 13.12 8.47 -17.01
N ASP A 63 13.22 9.79 -16.98
CA ASP A 63 13.77 10.54 -15.85
C ASP A 63 12.65 11.06 -14.94
N PRO A 64 12.50 10.52 -13.71
CA PRO A 64 11.44 10.94 -12.79
C PRO A 64 11.66 12.33 -12.18
N VAL A 65 12.85 12.94 -12.36
CA VAL A 65 13.19 14.26 -11.83
C VAL A 65 12.93 15.37 -12.85
N THR A 66 13.30 15.14 -14.12
CA THR A 66 13.17 16.12 -15.21
C THR A 66 11.92 15.91 -16.06
N ASP A 67 11.22 14.79 -15.90
CA ASP A 67 10.12 14.33 -16.76
C ASP A 67 10.57 14.05 -18.20
N ARG A 68 11.88 13.86 -18.47
CA ARG A 68 12.35 13.49 -19.81
C ARG A 68 11.99 12.05 -20.14
N ILE A 69 11.58 11.82 -21.38
CA ILE A 69 11.40 10.48 -21.95
C ILE A 69 12.25 10.33 -23.21
N GLY A 70 12.96 9.22 -23.30
CA GLY A 70 13.73 8.82 -24.47
C GLY A 70 13.24 7.48 -24.96
N GLN A 71 13.21 7.27 -26.26
CA GLN A 71 12.73 6.05 -26.88
C GLN A 71 13.78 5.47 -27.83
N TYR A 72 14.13 4.19 -27.64
CA TYR A 72 15.10 3.49 -28.47
C TYR A 72 14.47 2.78 -29.66
N GLY A 73 13.28 2.21 -29.46
CA GLY A 73 12.63 1.34 -30.44
C GLY A 73 11.11 1.41 -30.43
N PRO A 74 10.48 0.86 -31.48
CA PRO A 74 9.05 0.96 -31.70
C PRO A 74 8.27 0.08 -30.70
N LEU A 75 7.17 0.59 -30.13
CA LEU A 75 6.40 -0.11 -29.08
C LEU A 75 5.69 -1.40 -29.54
N ASN A 76 5.61 -1.66 -30.86
CA ASN A 76 5.03 -2.87 -31.43
C ASN A 76 6.03 -4.01 -31.62
N GLU A 77 7.28 -3.82 -31.19
CA GLU A 77 8.33 -4.83 -31.20
C GLU A 77 8.74 -5.20 -29.77
N SER A 78 9.70 -6.12 -29.66
CA SER A 78 10.35 -6.44 -28.39
C SER A 78 11.54 -5.53 -28.13
N ALA A 79 12.02 -5.51 -26.88
CA ALA A 79 13.24 -4.81 -26.46
C ALA A 79 14.17 -5.75 -25.66
N ARG A 80 15.34 -5.25 -25.23
CA ARG A 80 16.45 -6.06 -24.69
C ARG A 80 16.61 -6.01 -23.16
N ALA A 81 15.79 -5.25 -22.44
CA ALA A 81 15.90 -5.10 -20.98
C ALA A 81 15.43 -6.34 -20.16
N LEU A 82 14.83 -7.34 -20.82
CA LEU A 82 14.44 -8.61 -20.20
C LEU A 82 15.22 -9.81 -20.74
N ARG A 83 15.63 -10.68 -19.82
CA ARG A 83 16.27 -11.96 -20.19
C ARG A 83 15.22 -12.98 -20.60
N ASN A 84 15.50 -13.70 -21.68
CA ASN A 84 14.80 -14.95 -22.00
C ASN A 84 15.02 -15.96 -20.88
N ASP A 85 13.95 -16.61 -20.42
CA ASP A 85 14.07 -17.62 -19.36
C ASP A 85 14.28 -19.06 -19.89
N GLY A 86 14.63 -19.18 -21.18
CA GLY A 86 14.69 -20.42 -21.94
C GLY A 86 13.31 -20.85 -22.46
N SER A 87 12.38 -21.13 -21.56
CA SER A 87 11.04 -21.66 -21.90
C SER A 87 10.07 -20.63 -22.50
N THR A 88 10.23 -19.38 -22.11
CA THR A 88 9.42 -18.23 -22.47
C THR A 88 10.38 -17.10 -22.80
N ARG A 89 10.31 -16.60 -24.02
CA ARG A 89 10.97 -15.35 -24.38
C ARG A 89 10.19 -14.19 -23.78
N THR A 90 10.47 -13.91 -22.51
CA THR A 90 9.71 -12.96 -21.67
C THR A 90 9.68 -11.57 -22.32
N ASN A 91 10.77 -11.14 -22.93
CA ASN A 91 10.85 -9.88 -23.67
C ASN A 91 9.97 -9.82 -24.94
N ARG A 92 9.46 -10.96 -25.41
CA ARG A 92 8.61 -11.13 -26.61
C ARG A 92 7.21 -11.68 -26.29
N THR A 93 6.79 -11.68 -25.03
CA THR A 93 5.48 -12.21 -24.64
C THR A 93 4.37 -11.14 -24.68
N GLY A 94 3.25 -11.41 -25.34
CA GLY A 94 2.10 -10.51 -25.45
C GLY A 94 1.97 -9.81 -26.81
N ARG A 95 0.82 -9.14 -27.02
CA ARG A 95 0.61 -8.20 -28.12
C ARG A 95 1.73 -7.16 -28.20
N VAL A 96 2.11 -6.64 -27.04
CA VAL A 96 3.31 -5.83 -26.81
C VAL A 96 3.88 -6.18 -25.43
N CYS A 97 5.19 -6.04 -25.27
CA CYS A 97 5.90 -6.10 -24.00
C CYS A 97 6.76 -4.85 -23.86
N ILE A 98 6.09 -3.73 -23.54
CA ILE A 98 6.74 -2.43 -23.39
C ILE A 98 7.68 -2.50 -22.19
N GLN A 99 8.92 -2.09 -22.34
CA GLN A 99 9.96 -2.16 -21.30
C GLN A 99 10.42 -0.73 -21.01
N ILE A 100 10.39 -0.34 -19.74
CA ILE A 100 10.68 1.02 -19.30
C ILE A 100 11.79 0.97 -18.27
N GLU A 101 12.91 1.61 -18.56
CA GLU A 101 13.93 1.93 -17.57
C GLU A 101 13.63 3.29 -16.93
N VAL A 102 13.52 3.31 -15.60
CA VAL A 102 13.42 4.55 -14.84
C VAL A 102 14.77 4.88 -14.23
N LEU A 103 15.25 6.11 -14.42
CA LEU A 103 16.46 6.61 -13.76
C LEU A 103 16.25 6.72 -12.25
N ALA A 104 16.52 5.62 -11.55
CA ALA A 104 16.29 5.48 -10.13
C ALA A 104 17.06 4.27 -9.59
N ARG A 105 16.92 4.05 -8.28
CA ARG A 105 17.37 2.84 -7.60
C ARG A 105 16.15 2.14 -7.03
N ALA A 106 16.06 0.82 -7.16
CA ALA A 106 14.95 0.06 -6.57
C ALA A 106 14.88 0.23 -5.04
N SER A 107 16.02 0.51 -4.38
CA SER A 107 16.09 0.78 -2.94
C SER A 107 15.52 2.14 -2.53
N LYS A 108 15.28 3.03 -3.50
CA LYS A 108 14.65 4.34 -3.32
C LYS A 108 13.58 4.52 -4.42
N PRO A 109 12.40 3.92 -4.24
CA PRO A 109 11.35 3.91 -5.26
C PRO A 109 11.08 5.29 -5.81
N PHE A 110 11.08 5.44 -7.14
CA PHE A 110 10.96 6.76 -7.78
C PHE A 110 9.64 7.46 -7.42
N THR A 111 8.58 6.69 -7.14
CA THR A 111 7.27 7.20 -6.74
C THR A 111 7.30 8.00 -5.45
N ASP A 112 8.34 7.88 -4.64
CA ASP A 112 8.49 8.62 -3.37
C ASP A 112 8.86 10.09 -3.60
N TYR A 113 9.41 10.44 -4.77
CA TYR A 113 9.94 11.78 -5.05
C TYR A 113 9.66 12.32 -6.45
N TRP A 114 9.12 11.51 -7.36
CA TRP A 114 8.90 11.94 -8.73
C TRP A 114 7.90 13.09 -8.83
N LYS A 115 7.97 13.81 -9.94
CA LYS A 115 6.99 14.84 -10.28
C LYS A 115 6.44 14.53 -11.68
N PRO A 116 5.33 13.79 -11.77
CA PRO A 116 4.80 13.37 -13.07
C PRO A 116 4.36 14.61 -13.85
N GLY A 117 4.96 14.83 -15.02
CA GLY A 117 4.65 15.95 -15.89
C GLY A 117 3.93 15.51 -17.17
N PRO A 118 3.88 16.39 -18.19
CA PRO A 118 3.24 16.10 -19.47
C PRO A 118 3.82 14.87 -20.19
N ASN A 119 5.12 14.62 -20.07
CA ASN A 119 5.77 13.50 -20.76
C ASN A 119 5.48 12.17 -20.07
N PHE A 120 5.39 12.13 -18.74
CA PHE A 120 4.86 10.96 -18.05
C PHE A 120 3.42 10.64 -18.48
N LYS A 121 2.57 11.66 -18.67
CA LYS A 121 1.21 11.47 -19.20
C LYS A 121 1.24 10.94 -20.64
N ALA A 122 2.15 11.41 -21.48
CA ALA A 122 2.35 10.91 -22.83
C ALA A 122 2.79 9.44 -22.85
N LEU A 123 3.71 9.06 -21.96
CA LEU A 123 4.12 7.66 -21.76
C LEU A 123 2.92 6.77 -21.41
N MET A 124 2.11 7.17 -20.44
CA MET A 124 0.93 6.41 -20.04
C MET A 124 -0.16 6.37 -21.12
N ARG A 125 -0.34 7.44 -21.90
CA ARG A 125 -1.21 7.46 -23.08
C ARG A 125 -0.74 6.43 -24.11
N ALA A 126 0.55 6.40 -24.42
CA ALA A 126 1.12 5.45 -25.38
C ALA A 126 0.94 4.00 -24.90
N ILE A 127 1.22 3.71 -23.63
CA ILE A 127 0.97 2.39 -23.01
C ILE A 127 -0.51 1.98 -23.18
N ARG A 128 -1.44 2.86 -22.82
CA ARG A 128 -2.89 2.59 -22.91
C ARG A 128 -3.38 2.44 -24.34
N SER A 129 -2.76 3.10 -25.31
CA SER A 129 -3.12 2.97 -26.74
C SER A 129 -2.93 1.55 -27.30
N TRP A 130 -2.09 0.73 -26.65
CA TRP A 130 -1.90 -0.69 -26.94
C TRP A 130 -2.92 -1.61 -26.25
N GLY A 131 -3.82 -1.04 -25.44
CA GLY A 131 -4.79 -1.77 -24.65
C GLY A 131 -4.20 -2.42 -23.40
N VAL A 132 -3.04 -1.95 -22.91
CA VAL A 132 -2.47 -2.39 -21.62
C VAL A 132 -3.43 -1.97 -20.50
N PRO A 133 -4.01 -2.92 -19.73
CA PRO A 133 -4.91 -2.58 -18.64
C PRO A 133 -4.18 -1.84 -17.51
N ASP A 134 -4.83 -0.84 -16.92
CA ASP A 134 -4.38 -0.14 -15.70
C ASP A 134 -4.53 -1.04 -14.46
N THR A 135 -3.86 -2.18 -14.46
CA THR A 135 -3.86 -3.16 -13.37
C THR A 135 -2.45 -3.69 -13.15
N TRP A 136 -2.18 -4.23 -11.96
CA TRP A 136 -0.91 -4.88 -11.61
C TRP A 136 -1.16 -6.34 -11.25
N PRO A 137 -1.30 -7.25 -12.23
CA PRO A 137 -1.81 -8.60 -12.00
C PRO A 137 -0.94 -9.45 -11.07
N ALA A 138 0.36 -9.19 -11.02
CA ALA A 138 1.31 -9.90 -10.18
C ALA A 138 1.46 -9.30 -8.77
N GLY A 139 0.76 -8.21 -8.46
CA GLY A 139 0.78 -7.64 -7.12
C GLY A 139 1.98 -6.72 -6.85
N SER A 140 2.40 -6.69 -5.58
CA SER A 140 3.39 -5.75 -5.06
C SER A 140 4.76 -5.95 -5.68
N CYS A 141 5.45 -4.85 -6.01
CA CYS A 141 6.86 -4.86 -6.44
C CYS A 141 7.85 -4.77 -5.26
N ALA A 142 7.36 -4.86 -4.01
CA ALA A 142 8.23 -4.91 -2.84
C ALA A 142 9.21 -6.10 -2.91
N PRO A 143 10.39 -6.00 -2.25
CA PRO A 143 11.32 -7.13 -2.15
C PRO A 143 10.62 -8.42 -1.72
N GLY A 144 10.90 -9.52 -2.44
CA GLY A 144 10.21 -10.80 -2.24
C GLY A 144 8.96 -11.00 -3.08
N ALA A 145 8.69 -10.12 -4.07
CA ALA A 145 7.61 -10.30 -5.04
C ALA A 145 7.67 -11.68 -5.72
N SER A 146 6.50 -12.27 -5.97
CA SER A 146 6.41 -13.55 -6.65
C SER A 146 6.57 -13.39 -8.17
N ARG A 147 7.01 -14.46 -8.85
CA ARG A 147 7.20 -14.50 -10.32
C ARG A 147 6.21 -15.48 -10.98
N PRO A 148 4.90 -15.19 -10.95
CA PRO A 148 3.87 -16.14 -11.35
C PRO A 148 3.82 -16.34 -12.88
N ARG A 149 4.36 -17.47 -13.37
CA ARG A 149 4.34 -17.87 -14.80
C ARG A 149 2.96 -17.78 -15.45
N THR A 150 1.94 -18.33 -14.80
CA THR A 150 0.56 -18.33 -15.33
C THR A 150 0.01 -16.91 -15.46
N THR A 151 0.21 -16.06 -14.45
CA THR A 151 -0.23 -14.66 -14.47
C THR A 151 0.52 -13.87 -15.55
N TRP A 152 1.82 -14.10 -15.71
CA TRP A 152 2.61 -13.50 -16.78
C TRP A 152 2.11 -13.89 -18.18
N ALA A 153 1.73 -15.15 -18.38
CA ALA A 153 1.26 -15.63 -19.68
C ALA A 153 -0.15 -15.13 -20.04
N THR A 154 -1.05 -15.05 -19.05
CA THR A 154 -2.51 -14.95 -19.28
C THR A 154 -3.13 -13.60 -18.94
N ARG A 155 -2.39 -12.70 -18.26
CA ARG A 155 -2.93 -11.40 -17.83
C ARG A 155 -2.11 -10.27 -18.45
N GLY A 156 -2.81 -9.27 -18.97
CA GLY A 156 -2.19 -8.02 -19.41
C GLY A 156 -2.16 -7.03 -18.26
N GLY A 157 -1.22 -6.09 -18.32
CA GLY A 157 -1.12 -5.01 -17.33
C GLY A 157 0.31 -4.58 -17.06
N HIS A 158 0.52 -3.98 -15.90
CA HIS A 158 1.79 -3.47 -15.42
C HIS A 158 2.50 -4.50 -14.54
N TYR A 159 3.80 -4.66 -14.75
CA TYR A 159 4.68 -5.57 -14.01
C TYR A 159 5.99 -4.86 -13.65
N GLY A 160 6.64 -5.22 -12.56
CA GLY A 160 8.06 -4.91 -12.35
C GLY A 160 8.94 -6.04 -12.87
N HIS A 161 10.23 -5.81 -13.04
CA HIS A 161 11.20 -6.89 -13.33
C HIS A 161 11.12 -8.00 -12.27
N CYS A 162 10.83 -7.64 -11.02
CA CYS A 162 10.59 -8.54 -9.90
C CYS A 162 9.49 -9.60 -10.12
N HIS A 163 8.59 -9.41 -11.09
CA HIS A 163 7.51 -10.35 -11.41
C HIS A 163 7.84 -11.31 -12.56
N ILE A 164 8.96 -11.10 -13.25
CA ILE A 164 9.22 -11.77 -14.52
C ILE A 164 9.76 -13.18 -14.28
N PRO A 165 9.10 -14.23 -14.79
CA PRO A 165 9.57 -15.59 -14.64
C PRO A 165 11.00 -15.80 -15.15
N GLY A 166 11.76 -16.61 -14.41
CA GLY A 166 13.15 -16.98 -14.71
C GLY A 166 14.14 -15.81 -14.85
N ASN A 167 13.75 -14.62 -14.38
CA ASN A 167 14.64 -13.50 -14.13
C ASN A 167 14.88 -13.40 -12.61
N ASP A 168 15.98 -12.80 -12.20
CA ASP A 168 16.45 -12.73 -10.80
C ASP A 168 16.51 -11.31 -10.23
N HIS A 169 16.34 -10.29 -11.06
CA HIS A 169 16.30 -8.91 -10.61
C HIS A 169 15.01 -8.58 -9.82
N TRP A 170 15.09 -7.57 -8.96
CA TRP A 170 14.04 -7.21 -7.99
C TRP A 170 13.49 -5.78 -8.17
N ASP A 171 14.05 -5.02 -9.10
CA ASP A 171 13.56 -3.71 -9.51
C ASP A 171 12.13 -3.80 -10.05
N PRO A 172 11.34 -2.71 -9.94
CA PRO A 172 11.70 -1.33 -9.58
C PRO A 172 11.66 -1.04 -8.07
N GLY A 173 11.56 -2.07 -7.22
CA GLY A 173 11.39 -1.92 -5.78
C GLY A 173 9.96 -1.54 -5.39
N ASN A 174 9.77 -1.09 -4.14
CA ASN A 174 8.45 -0.86 -3.55
C ASN A 174 7.77 0.43 -4.06
N ILE A 175 7.56 0.53 -5.37
CA ILE A 175 6.88 1.63 -6.05
C ILE A 175 5.39 1.70 -5.68
N ASP A 176 4.87 2.93 -5.61
CA ASP A 176 3.43 3.18 -5.52
C ASP A 176 2.77 2.97 -6.89
N ARG A 177 2.30 1.73 -7.07
CA ARG A 177 1.59 1.24 -8.25
C ARG A 177 0.32 2.05 -8.56
N ASN A 178 -0.37 2.56 -7.54
CA ASN A 178 -1.59 3.35 -7.72
C ASN A 178 -1.26 4.78 -8.14
N ALA A 179 -0.19 5.36 -7.59
CA ALA A 179 0.30 6.68 -8.00
C ALA A 179 0.66 6.70 -9.48
N ILE A 180 1.29 5.63 -10.00
CA ILE A 180 1.64 5.49 -11.43
C ILE A 180 0.39 5.56 -12.32
N LEU A 181 -0.65 4.78 -11.99
CA LEU A 181 -1.88 4.74 -12.79
C LEU A 181 -2.68 6.04 -12.69
N THR A 182 -2.65 6.69 -11.52
CA THR A 182 -3.43 7.91 -11.25
C THR A 182 -2.79 9.14 -11.88
N ALA A 183 -1.46 9.23 -11.89
CA ALA A 183 -0.70 10.39 -12.36
C ALA A 183 -0.98 10.76 -13.83
N ALA A 184 -1.42 9.81 -14.65
CA ALA A 184 -1.78 10.03 -16.05
C ALA A 184 -3.09 10.80 -16.23
N GLY A 185 -4.01 10.77 -15.26
CA GLY A 185 -5.40 11.20 -15.43
C GLY A 185 -6.18 10.30 -16.42
N GLY A 186 -7.50 10.20 -16.23
CA GLY A 186 -8.37 9.34 -17.03
C GLY A 186 -8.29 7.85 -16.69
N SER A 187 -9.44 7.19 -16.62
CA SER A 187 -9.52 5.73 -16.58
C SER A 187 -9.11 5.21 -17.95
N GLY A 188 -8.05 4.42 -18.06
CA GLY A 188 -7.65 3.75 -19.31
C GLY A 188 -8.62 2.64 -19.75
N SER A 189 -9.94 2.85 -19.61
CA SER A 189 -10.96 1.93 -20.09
C SER A 189 -11.47 2.38 -21.46
N VAL A 190 -11.01 1.70 -22.51
CA VAL A 190 -11.69 1.65 -23.82
C VAL A 190 -12.10 0.18 -24.07
N PRO A 191 -13.28 -0.08 -24.65
CA PRO A 191 -14.02 -1.33 -24.50
C PRO A 191 -13.35 -2.50 -25.23
N GLN A 192 -13.28 -3.65 -24.58
CA GLN A 192 -12.99 -4.90 -25.28
C GLN A 192 -14.27 -5.37 -25.99
N GLY A 193 -14.35 -5.11 -27.29
CA GLY A 193 -15.27 -5.80 -28.18
C GLY A 193 -14.77 -7.22 -28.51
N GLY A 194 -15.66 -8.20 -28.35
CA GLY A 194 -15.55 -9.59 -28.84
C GLY A 194 -14.64 -10.51 -28.03
N SER A 195 -15.04 -11.70 -27.55
CA SER A 195 -16.25 -12.48 -27.77
C SER A 195 -16.56 -13.35 -26.56
N SER A 196 -17.86 -13.51 -26.37
CA SER A 196 -18.59 -14.53 -25.60
C SER A 196 -17.87 -15.85 -25.32
N GLY A 197 -17.77 -16.16 -24.03
CA GLY A 197 -17.79 -17.52 -23.48
C GLY A 197 -18.68 -17.50 -22.26
N GLY A 198 -19.95 -17.84 -22.45
CA GLY A 198 -20.92 -17.92 -21.35
C GLY A 198 -20.57 -19.05 -20.39
N SER A 199 -20.81 -18.82 -19.10
CA SER A 199 -21.46 -19.83 -18.28
C SER A 199 -22.17 -19.16 -17.11
N SER A 200 -23.50 -19.21 -17.17
CA SER A 200 -24.40 -19.01 -16.05
C SER A 200 -24.30 -20.19 -15.08
N GLY A 201 -24.05 -19.92 -13.79
CA GLY A 201 -24.22 -20.91 -12.73
C GLY A 201 -23.63 -20.51 -11.38
N GLY A 202 -24.47 -20.06 -10.44
CA GLY A 202 -24.21 -20.12 -9.00
C GLY A 202 -23.41 -18.97 -8.36
N SER A 203 -24.13 -18.09 -7.67
CA SER A 203 -23.69 -16.98 -6.81
C SER A 203 -22.65 -17.37 -5.73
N SER A 204 -21.37 -17.49 -6.07
CA SER A 204 -20.30 -17.39 -5.07
C SER A 204 -19.86 -15.93 -4.95
N VAL A 205 -20.13 -15.33 -3.79
CA VAL A 205 -19.62 -14.00 -3.43
C VAL A 205 -18.13 -14.12 -3.11
N ALA A 206 -17.34 -13.08 -3.41
CA ALA A 206 -15.90 -13.11 -3.18
C ALA A 206 -15.58 -13.29 -1.68
N ARG A 207 -14.66 -14.22 -1.39
CA ARG A 207 -14.23 -14.54 -0.03
C ARG A 207 -12.73 -14.37 0.24
N TYR A 208 -12.05 -13.58 -0.59
CA TYR A 208 -10.65 -13.26 -0.38
C TYR A 208 -10.51 -11.97 0.45
N GLN A 209 -9.31 -11.75 1.00
CA GLN A 209 -8.96 -10.57 1.79
C GLN A 209 -7.98 -9.68 1.05
N VAL A 210 -8.03 -8.39 1.36
CA VAL A 210 -7.04 -7.39 0.95
C VAL A 210 -6.53 -6.64 2.16
N THR A 211 -5.36 -6.03 2.06
CA THR A 211 -4.86 -5.09 3.06
C THR A 211 -4.81 -3.70 2.44
N ILE A 212 -5.58 -2.75 3.00
CA ILE A 212 -5.61 -1.36 2.56
C ILE A 212 -5.17 -0.50 3.74
N ASN A 213 -4.16 0.34 3.51
CA ASN A 213 -3.56 1.19 4.53
C ASN A 213 -3.19 0.41 5.82
N GLY A 214 -2.79 -0.87 5.68
CA GLY A 214 -2.39 -1.75 6.79
C GLY A 214 -3.52 -2.45 7.54
N LEU A 215 -4.79 -2.24 7.16
CA LEU A 215 -5.94 -2.96 7.74
C LEU A 215 -6.48 -3.99 6.75
N LYS A 216 -6.90 -5.15 7.28
CA LYS A 216 -7.51 -6.21 6.48
C LYS A 216 -8.98 -5.91 6.18
N TYR A 217 -9.39 -6.14 4.95
CA TYR A 217 -10.78 -6.06 4.47
C TYR A 217 -11.12 -7.29 3.64
N GLY A 218 -12.41 -7.54 3.40
CA GLY A 218 -12.89 -8.76 2.73
C GLY A 218 -13.21 -9.88 3.71
N TYR A 219 -13.75 -10.98 3.22
CA TYR A 219 -14.37 -12.04 4.04
C TYR A 219 -13.45 -12.53 5.16
N GLY A 220 -13.99 -12.61 6.38
CA GLY A 220 -13.25 -13.02 7.58
C GLY A 220 -12.33 -11.96 8.18
N ALA A 221 -12.22 -10.76 7.58
CA ALA A 221 -11.57 -9.64 8.26
C ALA A 221 -12.38 -9.21 9.48
N SER A 222 -11.72 -8.76 10.54
CA SER A 222 -12.41 -8.29 11.74
C SER A 222 -11.77 -7.05 12.33
N GLY A 223 -12.57 -6.21 12.99
CA GLY A 223 -12.13 -5.00 13.69
C GLY A 223 -13.12 -3.85 13.60
N SER A 224 -12.83 -2.77 14.34
CA SER A 224 -13.66 -1.55 14.33
C SER A 224 -13.74 -0.88 12.95
N HIS A 225 -12.70 -1.03 12.13
CA HIS A 225 -12.67 -0.55 10.75
C HIS A 225 -13.65 -1.30 9.84
N VAL A 226 -13.93 -2.58 10.12
CA VAL A 226 -14.97 -3.35 9.41
C VAL A 226 -16.35 -2.82 9.75
N THR A 227 -16.64 -2.59 11.04
CA THR A 227 -17.91 -1.97 11.45
C THR A 227 -18.10 -0.58 10.84
N ALA A 228 -17.03 0.22 10.74
CA ALA A 228 -17.08 1.53 10.10
C ALA A 228 -17.47 1.44 8.61
N VAL A 229 -16.91 0.48 7.88
CA VAL A 229 -17.30 0.18 6.49
C VAL A 229 -18.77 -0.19 6.41
N GLY A 230 -19.22 -1.12 7.25
CA GLY A 230 -20.60 -1.57 7.22
C GLY A 230 -21.61 -0.45 7.51
N LYS A 231 -21.32 0.43 8.48
CA LYS A 231 -22.14 1.62 8.77
C LYS A 231 -22.18 2.60 7.59
N ALA A 232 -21.05 2.83 6.94
CA ALA A 232 -20.99 3.69 5.77
C ALA A 232 -21.78 3.10 4.58
N LEU A 233 -21.75 1.79 4.38
CA LEU A 233 -22.54 1.12 3.34
C LEU A 233 -24.05 1.26 3.57
N VAL A 234 -24.49 1.16 4.84
CA VAL A 234 -25.88 1.44 5.21
C VAL A 234 -26.25 2.89 4.87
N ALA A 235 -25.42 3.86 5.26
CA ALA A 235 -25.63 5.27 4.97
C ALA A 235 -25.70 5.58 3.45
N GLN A 236 -24.98 4.80 2.64
CA GLN A 236 -25.01 4.91 1.18
C GLN A 236 -26.19 4.18 0.51
N GLY A 237 -27.08 3.54 1.28
CA GLY A 237 -28.19 2.75 0.75
C GLY A 237 -27.74 1.43 0.09
N CYS A 238 -26.53 0.97 0.38
CA CYS A 238 -25.93 -0.23 -0.19
C CYS A 238 -26.04 -1.46 0.73
N SER A 239 -26.93 -1.45 1.72
CA SER A 239 -27.07 -2.53 2.70
C SER A 239 -27.56 -3.86 2.09
N ALA A 240 -27.00 -4.96 2.56
CA ALA A 240 -27.50 -6.32 2.41
C ALA A 240 -27.59 -7.05 3.78
N TYR A 241 -27.54 -6.32 4.89
CA TYR A 241 -27.61 -6.87 6.25
C TYR A 241 -29.07 -7.16 6.65
N SER A 242 -29.28 -8.24 7.42
CA SER A 242 -30.56 -8.55 8.07
C SER A 242 -30.73 -7.83 9.42
N GLU A 243 -29.68 -7.80 10.24
CA GLU A 243 -29.69 -7.20 11.59
C GLU A 243 -28.85 -5.91 11.69
N GLY A 244 -27.87 -5.74 10.79
CA GLY A 244 -26.97 -4.59 10.74
C GLY A 244 -25.49 -5.01 10.68
N PRO A 245 -24.57 -4.06 10.44
CA PRO A 245 -23.15 -4.34 10.31
C PRO A 245 -22.47 -4.63 11.65
N GLY A 246 -21.62 -5.66 11.68
CA GLY A 246 -20.85 -6.08 12.85
C GLY A 246 -19.34 -5.85 12.70
N PRO A 247 -18.52 -6.32 13.67
CA PRO A 247 -17.06 -6.22 13.60
C PRO A 247 -16.42 -7.28 12.72
N ASN A 248 -17.18 -8.23 12.18
CA ASN A 248 -16.67 -9.33 11.35
C ASN A 248 -17.23 -9.19 9.94
N TRP A 249 -16.36 -9.28 8.93
CA TRP A 249 -16.73 -9.20 7.53
C TRP A 249 -17.32 -10.53 7.07
N THR A 250 -18.58 -10.51 6.68
CA THR A 250 -19.37 -11.65 6.23
C THR A 250 -19.71 -11.56 4.74
N ASP A 251 -20.44 -12.55 4.23
CA ASP A 251 -21.00 -12.48 2.88
C ASP A 251 -21.96 -11.28 2.72
N ALA A 252 -22.61 -10.81 3.79
CA ALA A 252 -23.47 -9.62 3.75
C ALA A 252 -22.65 -8.35 3.50
N ASP A 253 -21.46 -8.22 4.09
CA ASP A 253 -20.54 -7.12 3.83
C ASP A 253 -20.05 -7.15 2.38
N THR A 254 -19.67 -8.33 1.86
CA THR A 254 -19.26 -8.49 0.47
C THR A 254 -20.38 -8.10 -0.51
N ARG A 255 -21.62 -8.55 -0.28
CA ARG A 255 -22.78 -8.17 -1.11
C ARG A 255 -23.08 -6.67 -1.01
N SER A 256 -22.97 -6.11 0.19
CA SER A 256 -23.20 -4.68 0.41
C SER A 256 -22.15 -3.83 -0.30
N TYR A 257 -20.88 -4.24 -0.24
CA TYR A 257 -19.79 -3.56 -0.89
C TYR A 257 -19.84 -3.71 -2.41
N GLN A 258 -20.32 -4.85 -2.93
CA GLN A 258 -20.58 -5.03 -4.36
C GLN A 258 -21.64 -4.04 -4.86
N LYS A 259 -22.71 -3.80 -4.10
CA LYS A 259 -23.70 -2.74 -4.43
C LYS A 259 -23.05 -1.37 -4.47
N TRP A 260 -22.14 -1.08 -3.53
CA TRP A 260 -21.39 0.17 -3.50
C TRP A 260 -20.48 0.35 -4.71
N GLN A 261 -19.71 -0.67 -5.08
CA GLN A 261 -18.88 -0.66 -6.29
C GLN A 261 -19.72 -0.42 -7.55
N ARG A 262 -20.87 -1.09 -7.69
CA ARG A 262 -21.81 -0.85 -8.80
C ARG A 262 -22.37 0.58 -8.79
N LYS A 263 -22.68 1.13 -7.61
CA LYS A 263 -23.13 2.52 -7.46
C LYS A 263 -22.05 3.53 -7.89
N LEU A 264 -20.77 3.17 -7.76
CA LEU A 264 -19.64 3.94 -8.29
C LEU A 264 -19.40 3.73 -9.80
N GLY A 265 -20.19 2.89 -10.47
CA GLY A 265 -20.06 2.57 -11.90
C GLY A 265 -19.14 1.39 -12.21
N TYR A 266 -18.67 0.64 -11.20
CA TYR A 266 -17.84 -0.55 -11.44
C TYR A 266 -18.71 -1.72 -11.92
N SER A 267 -18.13 -2.62 -12.72
CA SER A 267 -18.83 -3.78 -13.29
C SER A 267 -17.91 -5.00 -13.42
N GLY A 268 -18.49 -6.17 -13.71
CA GLY A 268 -17.72 -7.41 -13.82
C GLY A 268 -16.92 -7.72 -12.56
N SER A 269 -15.64 -8.07 -12.73
CA SER A 269 -14.71 -8.35 -11.62
C SER A 269 -14.39 -7.13 -10.76
N ASP A 270 -14.59 -5.90 -11.26
CA ASP A 270 -14.30 -4.69 -10.51
C ASP A 270 -15.39 -4.36 -9.47
N ALA A 271 -16.53 -5.07 -9.56
CA ALA A 271 -17.62 -5.02 -8.60
C ALA A 271 -17.83 -6.39 -7.94
N ASP A 272 -16.77 -6.98 -7.40
CA ASP A 272 -16.77 -8.31 -6.79
C ASP A 272 -17.13 -8.33 -5.29
N GLY A 273 -17.21 -7.18 -4.65
CA GLY A 273 -17.57 -7.01 -3.24
C GLY A 273 -16.40 -6.97 -2.26
N VAL A 274 -15.14 -6.99 -2.72
CA VAL A 274 -13.97 -6.79 -1.85
C VAL A 274 -13.47 -5.35 -2.00
N PRO A 275 -13.14 -4.64 -0.90
CA PRO A 275 -12.69 -3.26 -1.00
C PRO A 275 -11.48 -3.04 -1.89
N GLY A 276 -11.57 -2.04 -2.76
CA GLY A 276 -10.42 -1.37 -3.35
C GLY A 276 -10.15 -0.06 -2.60
N GLU A 277 -8.91 0.43 -2.65
CA GLU A 277 -8.51 1.65 -1.96
C GLU A 277 -9.37 2.86 -2.38
N SER A 278 -9.56 3.07 -3.68
CA SER A 278 -10.38 4.17 -4.22
C SER A 278 -11.86 4.07 -3.81
N SER A 279 -12.47 2.89 -3.93
CA SER A 279 -13.87 2.69 -3.53
C SER A 279 -14.03 2.81 -2.01
N LEU A 280 -13.04 2.41 -1.22
CA LEU A 280 -13.06 2.49 0.23
C LEU A 280 -12.89 3.94 0.70
N LYS A 281 -11.99 4.70 0.08
CA LYS A 281 -11.82 6.13 0.34
C LYS A 281 -13.07 6.92 -0.02
N ARG A 282 -13.71 6.62 -1.17
CA ARG A 282 -15.00 7.24 -1.54
C ARG A 282 -16.11 6.91 -0.54
N LEU A 283 -16.09 5.71 0.04
CA LEU A 283 -17.07 5.28 1.02
C LEU A 283 -16.88 5.96 2.38
N LEU A 284 -15.63 6.05 2.85
CA LEU A 284 -15.28 6.51 4.20
C LEU A 284 -14.82 7.97 4.27
N GLY A 285 -14.64 8.64 3.13
CA GLY A 285 -14.01 9.97 3.00
C GLY A 285 -12.49 9.94 3.16
N THR A 286 -12.00 9.25 4.19
CA THR A 286 -10.57 9.02 4.45
C THR A 286 -10.31 7.53 4.68
N LEU A 287 -9.13 7.05 4.30
CA LEU A 287 -8.75 5.66 4.54
C LEU A 287 -8.28 5.47 5.97
N PRO A 288 -8.96 4.62 6.77
CA PRO A 288 -8.45 4.23 8.07
C PRO A 288 -7.10 3.53 7.86
N GLY A 289 -6.07 3.96 8.57
CA GLY A 289 -4.79 3.28 8.56
C GLY A 289 -4.67 2.34 9.75
N ALA A 290 -3.95 1.24 9.57
CA ALA A 290 -3.21 0.68 10.69
C ALA A 290 -2.22 1.78 11.08
N SER A 291 -2.22 2.14 12.36
CA SER A 291 -1.31 3.17 12.87
C SER A 291 0.13 2.81 12.51
N LYS A 292 0.67 3.45 11.46
CA LYS A 292 2.11 3.43 11.17
C LYS A 292 2.77 4.22 12.27
N HIS A 293 3.49 3.49 13.14
CA HIS A 293 4.03 3.93 14.42
C HIS A 293 3.00 4.05 15.55
N SER A 294 2.76 2.95 16.25
CA SER A 294 3.04 3.05 17.68
C SER A 294 4.57 3.16 17.82
N SER A 295 5.13 4.35 17.57
CA SER A 295 6.32 4.70 18.33
C SER A 295 5.88 4.51 19.77
N LYS A 296 6.54 3.61 20.52
CA LYS A 296 6.23 3.37 21.94
C LYS A 296 5.83 4.72 22.57
N PRO A 297 4.59 4.89 23.06
CA PRO A 297 4.12 6.15 23.61
C PRO A 297 5.18 6.72 24.54
N THR A 298 5.46 8.01 24.49
CA THR A 298 6.43 8.60 25.43
C THR A 298 5.64 9.23 26.55
N VAL A 299 5.88 8.75 27.77
CA VAL A 299 5.31 9.29 29.01
C VAL A 299 6.32 10.24 29.61
N ASP A 300 5.92 11.48 29.85
CA ASP A 300 6.75 12.45 30.57
C ASP A 300 6.63 12.20 32.09
N LEU A 301 7.77 11.90 32.74
CA LEU A 301 7.82 11.59 34.16
C LEU A 301 7.28 12.74 35.01
N SER A 302 7.62 13.98 34.65
CA SER A 302 7.19 15.16 35.40
C SER A 302 5.67 15.32 35.37
N ASN A 303 5.05 15.03 34.22
CA ASN A 303 3.60 15.09 34.06
C ASN A 303 2.87 14.07 34.94
N VAL A 304 3.32 12.81 34.95
CA VAL A 304 2.65 11.77 35.75
C VAL A 304 2.90 11.93 37.25
N VAL A 305 4.04 12.50 37.66
CA VAL A 305 4.29 12.88 39.06
C VAL A 305 3.35 14.02 39.48
N ALA A 306 3.20 15.05 38.62
CA ALA A 306 2.28 16.16 38.88
C ALA A 306 0.83 15.66 39.02
N ALA A 307 0.39 14.80 38.10
CA ALA A 307 -0.94 14.17 38.15
C ALA A 307 -1.13 13.34 39.42
N ALA A 308 -0.19 12.45 39.75
CA ALA A 308 -0.27 11.59 40.94
C ALA A 308 -0.36 12.36 42.26
N ARG A 309 0.20 13.58 42.31
CA ARG A 309 0.10 14.48 43.47
C ARG A 309 -1.19 15.30 43.47
N ARG A 310 -1.71 15.69 42.30
CA ARG A 310 -2.83 16.64 42.17
C ARG A 310 -4.19 15.98 42.11
N ASP A 311 -4.32 14.94 41.30
CA ASP A 311 -5.60 14.33 40.91
C ASP A 311 -6.36 13.68 42.08
N PRO A 312 -5.71 13.04 43.07
CA PRO A 312 -6.43 12.47 44.22
C PRO A 312 -7.23 13.51 45.03
N GLY A 313 -6.87 14.79 44.96
CA GLY A 313 -7.56 15.89 45.64
C GLY A 313 -8.56 16.65 44.76
N LEU A 314 -8.79 16.22 43.51
CA LEU A 314 -9.79 16.81 42.62
C LEU A 314 -11.18 16.21 42.86
N LYS A 315 -12.22 16.90 42.37
CA LYS A 315 -13.55 16.31 42.24
C LYS A 315 -13.46 15.05 41.36
N GLN A 316 -14.36 14.10 41.56
CA GLN A 316 -14.35 12.85 40.81
C GLN A 316 -14.33 13.08 39.29
N GLY A 317 -13.39 12.43 38.61
CA GLY A 317 -13.12 12.62 37.17
C GLY A 317 -12.23 13.81 36.84
N GLY A 318 -11.74 14.56 37.83
CA GLY A 318 -10.71 15.58 37.63
C GLY A 318 -9.38 14.95 37.20
N THR A 319 -8.72 15.57 36.23
CA THR A 319 -7.49 15.04 35.63
C THR A 319 -6.45 16.13 35.44
N THR A 320 -5.18 15.75 35.55
CA THR A 320 -4.04 16.56 35.13
C THR A 320 -3.18 15.69 34.22
N HIS A 321 -2.68 16.23 33.10
CA HIS A 321 -1.86 15.48 32.14
C HIS A 321 -2.48 14.16 31.65
N ALA A 322 -3.80 14.15 31.41
CA ALA A 322 -4.57 12.95 31.10
C ALA A 322 -4.03 12.10 29.94
N ALA A 323 -3.29 12.69 28.99
CA ALA A 323 -2.65 11.96 27.91
C ALA A 323 -1.57 10.98 28.42
N ASP A 324 -0.68 11.43 29.30
CA ASP A 324 0.37 10.61 29.90
C ASP A 324 -0.22 9.61 30.90
N VAL A 325 -1.20 10.05 31.69
CA VAL A 325 -1.86 9.22 32.71
C VAL A 325 -2.56 8.01 32.08
N ARG A 326 -3.29 8.20 30.96
CA ARG A 326 -3.97 7.08 30.27
C ARG A 326 -3.03 5.98 29.81
N VAL A 327 -1.79 6.33 29.44
CA VAL A 327 -0.78 5.34 29.07
C VAL A 327 -0.38 4.49 30.29
N VAL A 328 -0.20 5.13 31.45
CA VAL A 328 0.13 4.44 32.71
C VAL A 328 -1.04 3.60 33.21
N GLU A 329 -2.27 4.13 33.17
CA GLU A 329 -3.49 3.40 33.53
C GLU A 329 -3.69 2.14 32.70
N ALA A 330 -3.54 2.25 31.37
CA ALA A 330 -3.63 1.10 30.47
C ALA A 330 -2.56 0.05 30.81
N ALA A 331 -1.34 0.48 31.15
CA ALA A 331 -0.26 -0.41 31.57
C ALA A 331 -0.55 -1.09 32.92
N LEU A 332 -1.08 -0.37 33.90
CA LEU A 332 -1.48 -0.93 35.20
C LEU A 332 -2.64 -1.92 35.07
N LYS A 333 -3.61 -1.64 34.19
CA LYS A 333 -4.67 -2.61 33.84
C LYS A 333 -4.09 -3.87 33.21
N ALA A 334 -3.14 -3.74 32.29
CA ALA A 334 -2.48 -4.88 31.67
C ALA A 334 -1.64 -5.71 32.67
N GLU A 335 -1.17 -5.10 33.76
CA GLU A 335 -0.58 -5.79 34.93
C GLU A 335 -1.63 -6.43 35.87
N GLY A 336 -2.92 -6.24 35.61
CA GLY A 336 -4.01 -6.68 36.49
C GLY A 336 -4.08 -5.90 37.81
N LEU A 337 -3.51 -4.68 37.84
CA LEU A 337 -3.44 -3.85 39.05
C LEU A 337 -4.54 -2.78 39.10
N LEU A 338 -5.17 -2.47 37.96
CA LEU A 338 -6.22 -1.46 37.83
C LEU A 338 -7.43 -2.04 37.07
N SER A 339 -8.64 -1.80 37.56
CA SER A 339 -9.86 -2.28 36.91
C SER A 339 -10.17 -1.48 35.65
N SER A 340 -10.93 -2.07 34.72
CA SER A 340 -11.32 -1.40 33.47
C SER A 340 -12.12 -0.12 33.68
N THR A 341 -12.79 0.05 34.81
CA THR A 341 -13.56 1.25 35.17
C THR A 341 -12.69 2.50 35.24
N TYR A 342 -11.44 2.36 35.71
CA TYR A 342 -10.53 3.48 35.95
C TYR A 342 -9.34 3.53 34.99
N ALA A 343 -9.23 2.55 34.08
CA ALA A 343 -8.03 2.36 33.27
C ALA A 343 -7.96 3.22 31.99
N SER A 344 -8.79 4.26 31.89
CA SER A 344 -8.87 5.12 30.71
C SER A 344 -9.44 6.51 30.99
N ASP A 345 -9.80 6.83 32.23
CA ASP A 345 -10.37 8.13 32.55
C ASP A 345 -9.29 9.23 32.48
N GLY A 346 -8.02 8.85 32.61
CA GLY A 346 -6.87 9.76 32.59
C GLY A 346 -6.69 10.50 33.90
N SER A 347 -7.29 10.02 34.98
CA SER A 347 -7.16 10.56 36.33
C SER A 347 -6.17 9.72 37.12
N PHE A 348 -5.06 10.32 37.56
CA PHE A 348 -4.16 9.67 38.51
C PHE A 348 -4.73 9.76 39.93
N GLY A 349 -6.01 9.42 40.09
CA GLY A 349 -6.75 9.46 41.34
C GLY A 349 -6.30 8.40 42.34
N THR A 350 -6.98 8.33 43.49
CA THR A 350 -6.63 7.44 44.60
C THR A 350 -6.52 5.97 44.20
N THR A 351 -7.39 5.49 43.30
CA THR A 351 -7.34 4.12 42.76
C THR A 351 -6.09 3.87 41.93
N THR A 352 -5.70 4.82 41.07
CA THR A 352 -4.50 4.73 40.23
C THR A 352 -3.22 4.81 41.08
N VAL A 353 -3.19 5.66 42.11
CA VAL A 353 -2.10 5.71 43.12
C VAL A 353 -1.94 4.35 43.82
N ALA A 354 -3.04 3.75 44.28
CA ALA A 354 -3.00 2.43 44.93
C ALA A 354 -2.52 1.32 43.97
N ALA A 355 -2.93 1.38 42.69
CA ALA A 355 -2.46 0.45 41.66
C ALA A 355 -0.96 0.62 41.37
N TYR A 356 -0.47 1.86 41.29
CA TYR A 356 0.94 2.13 41.06
C TYR A 356 1.81 1.74 42.27
N ARG A 357 1.31 1.90 43.50
CA ARG A 357 1.96 1.36 44.71
C ARG A 357 2.18 -0.15 44.63
N LYS A 358 1.16 -0.90 44.19
CA LYS A 358 1.29 -2.35 43.97
C LYS A 358 2.31 -2.67 42.87
N TRP A 359 2.42 -1.82 41.85
CA TRP A 359 3.45 -1.96 40.82
C TRP A 359 4.86 -1.73 41.38
N GLN A 360 5.06 -0.71 42.22
CA GLN A 360 6.34 -0.49 42.92
C GLN A 360 6.69 -1.70 43.81
N GLN A 361 5.73 -2.26 44.54
CA GLN A 361 5.94 -3.49 45.32
C GLN A 361 6.39 -4.66 44.44
N ARG A 362 5.78 -4.85 43.26
CA ARG A 362 6.23 -5.85 42.27
C ARG A 362 7.64 -5.57 41.72
N CYS A 363 8.08 -4.32 41.75
CA CYS A 363 9.42 -3.92 41.35
C CYS A 363 10.47 -4.08 42.48
N GLY A 364 10.05 -4.53 43.67
CA GLY A 364 10.91 -4.75 44.85
C GLY A 364 10.95 -3.59 45.86
N TYR A 365 10.19 -2.52 45.65
CA TYR A 365 10.13 -1.40 46.60
C TYR A 365 9.19 -1.73 47.78
N SER A 366 9.45 -1.16 48.96
CA SER A 366 8.62 -1.35 50.15
C SER A 366 8.60 -0.09 51.01
N GLY A 367 7.72 -0.04 52.02
CA GLY A 367 7.59 1.12 52.91
C GLY A 367 7.31 2.42 52.16
N SER A 368 8.06 3.47 52.50
CA SER A 368 7.97 4.79 51.85
C SER A 368 8.38 4.78 50.39
N ASP A 369 9.17 3.80 49.94
CA ASP A 369 9.63 3.71 48.54
C ASP A 369 8.55 3.15 47.60
N ALA A 370 7.44 2.63 48.16
CA ALA A 370 6.24 2.23 47.44
C ALA A 370 5.07 3.18 47.79
N ASP A 371 5.27 4.46 47.56
CA ASP A 371 4.31 5.53 47.88
C ASP A 371 3.16 5.68 46.88
N GLY A 372 3.23 5.03 45.71
CA GLY A 372 2.27 5.15 44.61
C GLY A 372 2.53 6.32 43.67
N ILE A 373 3.61 7.08 43.87
CA ILE A 373 4.03 8.17 42.98
C ILE A 373 5.07 7.61 41.99
N PRO A 374 4.90 7.82 40.67
CA PRO A 374 5.87 7.35 39.70
C PRO A 374 7.29 7.88 39.91
N GLY A 375 8.24 6.98 40.20
CA GLY A 375 9.67 7.25 40.11
C GLY A 375 10.22 6.85 38.73
N LYS A 376 11.33 7.47 38.30
CA LYS A 376 11.96 7.17 36.99
C LYS A 376 12.17 5.68 36.77
N ALA A 377 12.83 5.00 37.72
CA ALA A 377 13.15 3.58 37.60
C ALA A 377 11.91 2.67 37.60
N SER A 378 10.90 2.94 38.43
CA SER A 378 9.65 2.15 38.43
C SER A 378 8.83 2.37 37.17
N LEU A 379 8.84 3.59 36.63
CA LEU A 379 8.12 3.95 35.41
C LEU A 379 8.80 3.38 34.16
N GLU A 380 10.13 3.41 34.10
CA GLU A 380 10.92 2.77 33.04
C GLU A 380 10.71 1.25 33.03
N LYS A 381 10.69 0.60 34.20
CA LYS A 381 10.34 -0.84 34.31
C LYS A 381 8.94 -1.12 33.75
N LEU A 382 7.95 -0.27 34.04
CA LEU A 382 6.59 -0.43 33.52
C LEU A 382 6.55 -0.21 32.01
N GLY A 383 7.25 0.82 31.53
CA GLY A 383 7.36 1.15 30.11
C GLY A 383 8.06 0.08 29.29
N ALA A 384 9.13 -0.52 29.82
CA ALA A 384 9.82 -1.65 29.22
C ALA A 384 8.87 -2.85 29.04
N LYS A 385 8.06 -3.15 30.06
CA LYS A 385 7.13 -4.29 30.05
C LYS A 385 5.87 -4.05 29.22
N ARG A 386 5.39 -2.80 29.15
CA ARG A 386 4.08 -2.43 28.53
C ARG A 386 4.17 -1.57 27.28
N GLY A 387 5.38 -1.32 26.79
CA GLY A 387 5.61 -0.79 25.45
C GLY A 387 5.52 0.74 25.35
N PHE A 388 5.95 1.48 26.37
CA PHE A 388 6.10 2.94 26.33
C PHE A 388 7.52 3.38 26.73
N LYS A 389 7.96 4.56 26.28
CA LYS A 389 9.23 5.21 26.67
C LYS A 389 8.98 6.20 27.80
N VAL A 390 10.00 6.48 28.60
CA VAL A 390 9.95 7.54 29.61
C VAL A 390 10.82 8.71 29.16
N LYS A 391 10.25 9.91 29.18
CA LYS A 391 10.99 11.17 29.07
C LYS A 391 11.16 11.74 30.48
N ALA A 392 12.40 12.07 30.83
CA ALA A 392 12.75 12.65 32.13
C ALA A 392 12.45 14.15 32.17
#